data_AF-A0A6D1ABX1-F1
#
_entry.id   AF-A0A6D1ABX1-F1
#
_cell.length_a   1.000
_cell.length_b   1.000
_cell.length_c   1.000
_cell.angle_alpha   90.00
_cell.angle_beta   90.00
_cell.angle_gamma   90.00
#
_symmetry.space_group_name_H-M   'P 1'
#
loop_
_entity.id
_entity.type
_entity.pdbx_description
1 polymer ?
#
loop_
_entity_poly.entity_id
_entity_poly.type
_entity_poly.pdbx_seq_one_letter_code
_entity_poly.pdbx_strand_id
1 'polypeptide(L)'
;GKSTLLKLIKGDFDNYTGLYLINGINQKQINFEDLLNNTIYISSDIFIPNMKVIDFIIDNNKEKVNVLNQNIEKYGLINVINKANINM
;
A
#
# COMPACT_ATOMS: atom_id res chain seq x y z
N GLY A 1 3.24 -13.08 15.94
CA GLY A 1 2.63 -14.19 15.18
C GLY A 1 2.19 -13.70 13.82
N LYS A 2 0.91 -13.35 13.66
CA LYS A 2 0.31 -12.94 12.38
C LYS A 2 0.95 -11.68 11.77
N SER A 3 1.13 -10.62 12.56
CA SER A 3 1.80 -9.39 12.12
C SER A 3 3.26 -9.62 11.73
N THR A 4 3.97 -10.48 12.46
CA THR A 4 5.35 -10.89 12.15
C THR A 4 5.44 -11.58 10.79
N LEU A 5 4.49 -12.45 10.47
CA LEU A 5 4.42 -13.12 9.16
C LEU A 5 4.16 -12.11 8.02
N LEU A 6 3.26 -11.14 8.23
CA LEU A 6 3.03 -10.08 7.24
C LEU A 6 4.27 -9.22 7.00
N LYS A 7 5.00 -8.88 8.07
CA LYS A 7 6.29 -8.17 7.98
C LYS A 7 7.34 -8.98 7.23
N LEU A 8 7.36 -10.32 7.40
CA LEU A 8 8.21 -11.20 6.61
C LEU A 8 7.84 -11.18 5.11
N ILE A 9 6.55 -11.25 4.78
CA ILE A 9 6.05 -11.21 3.39
C ILE A 9 6.34 -9.83 2.75
N LYS A 10 6.18 -8.76 3.53
CA LYS A 10 6.54 -7.38 3.14
C LYS A 10 8.07 -7.17 3.05
N GLY A 11 8.87 -8.14 3.50
CA GLY A 11 10.34 -8.11 3.54
C GLY A 11 10.94 -7.07 4.49
N ASP A 12 10.27 -6.80 5.60
CA ASP A 12 10.87 -6.06 6.72
C ASP A 12 11.89 -6.92 7.51
N PHE A 13 12.09 -8.20 7.14
CA PHE A 13 13.01 -9.14 7.78
C PHE A 13 13.83 -9.94 6.76
N ASP A 14 15.16 -9.80 6.82
CA ASP A 14 16.09 -10.59 5.99
C ASP A 14 16.60 -11.86 6.68
N ASN A 15 16.54 -11.89 8.01
CA ASN A 15 17.10 -12.94 8.85
C ASN A 15 16.01 -13.86 9.39
N TYR A 16 15.62 -14.82 8.58
CA TYR A 16 14.69 -15.89 8.95
C TYR A 16 15.23 -17.26 8.54
N THR A 17 14.83 -18.29 9.26
CA THR A 17 15.11 -19.69 8.91
C THR A 17 13.92 -20.31 8.20
N GLY A 18 14.18 -21.08 7.14
CA GLY A 18 13.15 -21.78 6.37
C GLY A 18 13.13 -21.37 4.89
N LEU A 19 12.10 -21.82 4.18
CA LEU A 19 11.93 -21.59 2.74
C LEU A 19 10.68 -20.73 2.49
N TYR A 20 10.88 -19.59 1.82
CA TYR A 20 9.81 -18.73 1.35
C TYR A 20 9.81 -18.73 -0.18
N LEU A 21 8.75 -19.29 -0.76
CA LEU A 21 8.58 -19.38 -2.21
C LEU A 21 7.42 -18.49 -2.65
N ILE A 22 7.60 -17.78 -3.76
CA ILE A 22 6.54 -17.12 -4.52
C ILE A 22 6.49 -17.82 -5.87
N ASN A 23 5.34 -18.43 -6.20
CA ASN A 23 5.19 -19.24 -7.42
C ASN A 23 6.27 -20.32 -7.58
N GLY A 24 6.71 -20.94 -6.48
CA GLY A 24 7.75 -21.97 -6.48
C GLY A 24 9.19 -21.44 -6.57
N ILE A 25 9.39 -20.13 -6.78
CA ILE A 25 10.70 -19.50 -6.84
C ILE A 25 11.04 -18.95 -5.46
N ASN A 26 12.28 -19.14 -5.00
CA ASN A 26 12.72 -18.58 -3.72
C ASN A 26 12.66 -17.06 -3.77
N GLN A 27 12.03 -16.42 -2.78
CA GLN A 27 11.89 -14.96 -2.75
C GLN A 27 13.24 -14.24 -2.86
N LYS A 28 14.33 -14.82 -2.33
CA LYS A 28 15.68 -14.24 -2.43
C LYS A 28 16.23 -14.18 -3.86
N GLN A 29 15.59 -14.85 -4.81
CA GLN A 29 15.95 -14.86 -6.24
C GLN A 29 15.05 -13.93 -7.07
N ILE A 30 14.01 -13.37 -6.47
CA ILE A 30 13.08 -12.46 -7.14
C ILE A 30 13.60 -11.03 -7.01
N ASN A 31 13.36 -10.18 -8.01
CA ASN A 31 13.58 -8.75 -7.86
C ASN A 31 12.61 -8.22 -6.79
N PHE A 32 13.17 -7.96 -5.60
CA PHE A 32 12.37 -7.58 -4.45
C PHE A 32 11.74 -6.19 -4.62
N GLU A 33 12.40 -5.28 -5.32
CA GLU A 33 11.85 -3.97 -5.64
C GLU A 33 10.61 -4.08 -6.54
N ASP A 34 10.66 -4.93 -7.56
CA ASP A 34 9.49 -5.21 -8.41
C ASP A 34 8.34 -5.83 -7.60
N LEU A 35 8.64 -6.75 -6.69
CA LEU A 35 7.63 -7.35 -5.82
C LEU A 35 6.94 -6.28 -4.95
N LEU A 36 7.71 -5.38 -4.34
CA LEU A 36 7.19 -4.30 -3.51
C LEU A 36 6.37 -3.30 -4.32
N ASN A 37 6.82 -2.93 -5.52
CA ASN A 37 6.09 -2.04 -6.43
C ASN A 37 4.72 -2.62 -6.85
N ASN A 38 4.57 -3.95 -6.80
CA ASN A 38 3.32 -4.65 -7.11
C ASN A 38 2.53 -5.08 -5.87
N THR A 39 2.97 -4.71 -4.66
CA THR A 39 2.33 -5.09 -3.39
C THR A 39 1.84 -3.85 -2.64
N ILE A 40 0.58 -3.87 -2.21
CA ILE A 40 0.01 -2.80 -1.38
C ILE A 40 -0.11 -3.29 0.06
N TYR A 41 0.38 -2.50 1.01
CA TYR A 41 0.25 -2.75 2.44
C TYR A 41 -0.66 -1.71 3.08
N ILE A 42 -1.80 -2.15 3.62
CA ILE A 42 -2.76 -1.29 4.33
C ILE A 42 -2.66 -1.61 5.82
N SER A 43 -2.31 -0.59 6.61
CA SER A 43 -2.16 -0.68 8.06
C SER A 43 -2.98 0.40 8.75
N SER A 44 -3.41 0.17 9.98
CA SER A 44 -3.98 1.21 10.83
C SER A 44 -2.91 2.10 11.47
N ASP A 45 -1.66 1.63 11.49
CA ASP A 45 -0.51 2.30 12.11
C ASP A 45 0.34 3.04 11.06
N ILE A 46 -0.32 3.87 10.25
CA ILE A 46 0.33 4.65 9.18
C ILE A 46 0.60 6.06 9.69
N PHE A 47 1.82 6.54 9.46
CA PHE A 47 2.16 7.95 9.67
C PHE A 47 1.53 8.82 8.58
N ILE A 48 0.68 9.76 8.99
CA ILE A 48 0.08 10.75 8.09
C ILE A 48 0.80 12.09 8.31
N PRO A 49 1.64 12.53 7.36
CA PRO A 49 2.32 13.82 7.47
C PRO A 49 1.32 14.99 7.36
N ASN A 50 1.75 16.19 7.77
CA ASN A 50 0.97 17.41 7.64
C ASN A 50 0.90 17.87 6.16
N MET A 51 0.06 17.22 5.38
CA MET A 51 -0.21 17.49 3.97
C MET A 51 -1.70 17.28 3.65
N LYS A 52 -2.14 17.62 2.44
CA LYS A 52 -3.51 17.36 2.03
C LYS A 52 -3.74 15.84 1.94
N VAL A 53 -4.93 15.40 2.33
CA VAL A 53 -5.30 13.98 2.30
C VAL A 53 -5.21 13.40 0.89
N ILE A 54 -5.57 14.17 -0.13
CA ILE A 54 -5.44 13.75 -1.53
C ILE A 54 -3.97 13.52 -1.90
N ASP A 55 -3.10 14.48 -1.57
CA ASP A 55 -1.67 14.38 -1.85
C ASP A 55 -1.06 13.15 -1.16
N PHE A 56 -1.54 12.81 0.04
CA PHE A 56 -1.14 11.59 0.73
C PHE A 56 -1.63 10.32 0.03
N ILE A 57 -2.90 10.26 -0.38
CA ILE A 57 -3.49 9.08 -1.06
C ILE A 57 -2.80 8.80 -2.41
N ILE A 58 -2.48 9.85 -3.16
CA ILE A 58 -1.80 9.71 -4.46
C ILE A 58 -0.29 9.56 -4.33
N ASP A 59 0.25 9.54 -3.10
CA ASP A 59 1.69 9.51 -2.82
C ASP A 59 2.44 10.64 -3.56
N ASN A 60 1.86 11.84 -3.52
CA ASN A 60 2.30 13.05 -4.22
C ASN A 60 2.46 12.91 -5.75
N ASN A 61 1.92 11.83 -6.35
CA ASN A 61 1.93 11.61 -7.79
C ASN A 61 0.67 12.17 -8.44
N LYS A 62 0.80 13.34 -9.06
CA LYS A 62 -0.31 14.06 -9.72
C LYS A 62 -0.95 13.30 -10.88
N GLU A 63 -0.24 12.38 -11.53
CA GLU A 63 -0.80 11.56 -12.61
C GLU A 63 -1.89 10.60 -12.10
N LYS A 64 -1.84 10.25 -10.80
CA LYS A 64 -2.82 9.36 -10.17
C LYS A 64 -4.12 10.06 -9.75
N VAL A 65 -4.23 11.38 -9.85
CA VAL A 65 -5.45 12.12 -9.48
C VAL A 65 -6.66 11.65 -10.29
N ASN A 66 -6.48 11.47 -11.60
CA ASN A 66 -7.56 10.98 -12.46
C ASN A 66 -8.02 9.57 -12.06
N VAL A 67 -7.06 8.69 -11.72
CA VAL A 67 -7.34 7.33 -11.25
C VAL A 67 -8.07 7.35 -9.91
N LEU A 68 -7.67 8.25 -9.01
CA LEU A 68 -8.35 8.45 -7.73
C LEU A 68 -9.81 8.87 -7.92
N ASN A 69 -10.06 9.88 -8.76
CA ASN A 69 -11.42 10.37 -9.04
C ASN A 69 -12.31 9.27 -9.64
N GLN A 70 -11.78 8.51 -10.60
CA GLN A 70 -12.48 7.36 -11.18
C GLN A 70 -12.82 6.30 -10.12
N ASN A 71 -11.90 6.03 -9.19
CA ASN A 71 -12.14 5.07 -8.11
C ASN A 71 -13.15 5.60 -7.07
N ILE A 72 -13.14 6.91 -6.78
CA ILE A 72 -14.12 7.53 -5.88
C ILE A 72 -15.54 7.34 -6.41
N GLU A 73 -15.73 7.60 -7.71
CA GLU A 73 -17.01 7.38 -8.37
C GLU A 73 -17.38 5.89 -8.40
N LYS A 74 -16.46 5.05 -8.89
CA LYS A 74 -16.67 3.60 -9.05
C LYS A 74 -17.06 2.90 -7.75
N TYR A 75 -16.44 3.27 -6.63
CA TYR A 75 -16.67 2.65 -5.34
C TYR A 75 -17.60 3.46 -4.42
N GLY A 76 -18.23 4.53 -4.93
CA GLY A 76 -19.19 5.33 -4.17
C GLY A 76 -18.61 6.02 -2.92
N LEU A 77 -17.33 6.43 -2.97
CA LEU A 77 -16.60 6.96 -1.81
C LEU A 77 -16.94 8.42 -1.48
N ILE A 78 -17.79 9.07 -2.28
CA ILE A 78 -18.18 10.47 -2.10
C ILE A 78 -18.73 10.75 -0.69
N ASN A 79 -19.50 9.80 -0.13
CA ASN A 79 -20.08 9.93 1.20
C ASN A 79 -19.00 9.88 2.31
N VAL A 80 -17.93 9.11 2.10
CA VAL A 80 -16.82 9.02 3.05
C VAL A 80 -16.01 10.31 3.03
N ILE A 81 -15.72 10.83 1.83
CA ILE A 81 -14.99 12.08 1.63
C ILE A 81 -15.73 13.26 2.29
N ASN A 82 -17.04 13.35 2.04
CA ASN A 82 -17.89 14.39 2.62
C ASN A 82 -17.93 14.30 4.15
N LYS A 83 -18.07 13.09 4.71
CA LYS A 83 -18.06 12.88 6.17
C LYS A 83 -16.72 13.22 6.81
N ALA A 84 -15.63 13.00 6.09
CA ALA A 84 -14.28 13.27 6.54
C ALA A 84 -13.86 14.75 6.36
N ASN A 85 -14.75 15.60 5.82
CA ASN A 85 -14.44 16.99 5.45
C ASN A 85 -13.17 17.13 4.60
N ILE A 86 -12.95 16.17 3.70
CA ILE A 86 -11.82 16.20 2.77
C ILE A 86 -12.26 17.07 1.58
N ASN A 87 -11.69 18.28 1.49
CA ASN A 87 -11.89 19.13 0.32
C ASN A 87 -11.15 18.51 -0.87
N MET A 88 -11.91 18.16 -1.92
CA MET A 88 -11.36 17.74 -3.20
C MET A 88 -10.84 18.92 -4.02
#